data_AF-A0AAV0IYJ6-F1
#
_entry.id   AF-A0AAV0IYJ6-F1
#
_cell.length_a   1.000
_cell.length_b   1.000
_cell.length_c   1.000
_cell.angle_alpha   90.00
_cell.angle_beta   90.00
_cell.angle_gamma   90.00
#
_symmetry.space_group_name_H-M   'P 1'
#
loop_
_entity.id
_entity.type
_entity.pdbx_description
1 polymer ?
#
loop_
_entity_poly.entity_id
_entity_poly.type
_entity_poly.pdbx_seq_one_letter_code
_entity_poly.pdbx_strand_id
1 'polypeptide(L)'
;MIVLDTWQYFMHRFMHQNKFLYKHIHSLHHRLVVPYAYGALYNHPVEGLLLDTIGGALSFLLSGMSPRASIFFFSFATIKTVDDHCGLWLPGNPFHLFFKNNTAYHDIHHQLYGSKYNFSQPFFVIWDRILGTYMPYSLEKRRGGGFEARPAKEFNGD
;
A
#
# COMPACT_ATOMS: atom_id res chain seq x y z
N MET A 1 0.56 -4.85 13.97
CA MET A 1 0.48 -3.67 13.06
C MET A 1 1.84 -3.04 12.85
N ILE A 2 2.47 -2.42 13.87
CA ILE A 2 3.74 -1.68 13.69
C ILE A 2 4.89 -2.51 13.07
N VAL A 3 5.09 -3.76 13.50
CA VAL A 3 6.13 -4.64 12.91
C VAL A 3 5.87 -4.87 11.41
N LEU A 4 4.62 -5.17 11.05
CA LEU A 4 4.21 -5.41 9.67
C LEU A 4 4.42 -4.16 8.82
N ASP A 5 3.86 -3.03 9.25
CA ASP A 5 3.99 -1.74 8.54
C ASP A 5 5.44 -1.34 8.33
N THR A 6 6.29 -1.59 9.33
CA THR A 6 7.72 -1.27 9.26
C THR A 6 8.40 -2.14 8.20
N TRP A 7 8.22 -3.45 8.26
CA TRP A 7 8.82 -4.35 7.27
C TRP A 7 8.34 -4.04 5.85
N GLN A 8 7.03 -3.90 5.69
CA GLN A 8 6.37 -3.63 4.42
C GLN A 8 6.86 -2.32 3.82
N TYR A 9 6.90 -1.22 4.59
CA TYR A 9 7.39 0.06 4.09
C TYR A 9 8.84 -0.03 3.59
N PHE A 10 9.76 -0.55 4.41
CA PHE A 10 11.17 -0.55 4.05
C PHE A 10 11.47 -1.49 2.88
N MET A 11 10.84 -2.67 2.85
CA MET A 11 11.02 -3.62 1.75
C MET A 11 10.41 -3.08 0.45
N HIS A 12 9.21 -2.50 0.52
CA HIS A 12 8.53 -1.92 -0.63
C HIS A 12 9.34 -0.76 -1.22
N ARG A 13 9.78 0.18 -0.38
CA ARG A 13 10.65 1.29 -0.80
C ARG A 13 11.97 0.78 -1.37
N PHE A 14 12.57 -0.25 -0.78
CA PHE A 14 13.81 -0.83 -1.29
C PHE A 14 13.63 -1.45 -2.68
N MET A 15 12.52 -2.16 -2.92
CA MET A 15 12.21 -2.71 -4.24
C MET A 15 12.02 -1.63 -5.30
N HIS A 16 11.46 -0.48 -4.94
CA HIS A 16 11.38 0.69 -5.82
C HIS A 16 12.73 1.35 -6.10
N GLN A 17 13.55 1.52 -5.08
CA GLN A 17 14.84 2.23 -5.21
C GLN A 17 15.90 1.39 -5.93
N ASN A 18 15.86 0.07 -5.76
CA ASN A 18 16.77 -0.83 -6.43
C ASN A 18 16.30 -1.11 -7.87
N LYS A 19 17.05 -0.63 -8.86
CA LYS A 19 16.72 -0.78 -10.29
C LYS A 19 16.49 -2.22 -10.73
N PHE A 20 17.25 -3.17 -10.19
CA PHE A 20 17.10 -4.59 -10.52
C PHE A 20 15.80 -5.14 -9.96
N LEU A 21 15.54 -4.93 -8.66
CA LEU A 21 14.33 -5.41 -8.00
C LEU A 21 13.08 -4.77 -8.62
N TYR A 22 13.10 -3.47 -8.90
CA TYR A 22 12.00 -2.82 -9.60
C TYR A 22 11.76 -3.44 -10.97
N LYS A 23 12.78 -3.47 -11.83
CA LYS A 23 12.62 -3.92 -13.21
C LYS A 23 12.19 -5.39 -13.33
N HIS A 24 12.68 -6.27 -12.46
CA HIS A 24 12.49 -7.71 -12.62
C HIS A 24 11.45 -8.34 -11.69
N ILE A 25 11.11 -7.66 -10.59
CA ILE A 25 10.20 -8.20 -9.56
C ILE A 25 9.00 -7.26 -9.45
N HIS A 26 9.22 -6.06 -8.93
CA HIS A 26 8.13 -5.19 -8.48
C HIS A 26 7.37 -4.48 -9.62
N SER A 27 8.00 -4.31 -10.78
CA SER A 27 7.32 -3.75 -11.97
C SER A 27 6.18 -4.63 -12.46
N LEU A 28 6.14 -5.93 -12.10
CA LEU A 28 5.01 -6.80 -12.39
C LEU A 28 3.75 -6.31 -11.66
N HIS A 29 3.88 -5.98 -10.38
CA HIS A 29 2.80 -5.40 -9.58
C HIS A 29 2.35 -4.05 -10.15
N HIS A 30 3.32 -3.18 -10.48
CA HIS A 30 3.07 -1.87 -11.10
C HIS A 30 2.60 -1.89 -12.57
N ARG A 31 2.37 -3.08 -13.17
CA ARG A 31 1.60 -3.14 -14.43
C ARG A 31 0.15 -2.70 -14.21
N LEU A 32 -0.33 -2.76 -12.97
CA LEU A 32 -1.67 -2.38 -12.57
C LEU A 32 -1.73 -0.88 -12.23
N VAL A 33 -1.55 -0.03 -13.23
CA VAL A 33 -1.56 1.44 -13.07
C VAL A 33 -2.85 1.95 -12.41
N VAL A 34 -3.96 1.25 -12.63
CA VAL A 34 -5.22 1.43 -11.89
C VAL A 34 -5.47 0.15 -11.09
N PRO A 35 -5.23 0.18 -9.76
CA PRO A 35 -5.44 -0.98 -8.90
C PRO A 35 -6.92 -1.43 -8.88
N TYR A 36 -7.11 -2.73 -8.69
CA TYR A 36 -8.40 -3.35 -8.40
C TYR A 36 -8.20 -4.47 -7.38
N ALA A 37 -9.30 -4.94 -6.76
CA ALA A 37 -9.24 -5.82 -5.59
C ALA A 37 -8.38 -7.08 -5.76
N TYR A 38 -8.52 -7.80 -6.88
CA TYR A 38 -7.71 -8.99 -7.16
C TYR A 38 -6.23 -8.66 -7.47
N GLY A 39 -5.97 -7.42 -7.91
CA GLY A 39 -4.63 -6.90 -8.15
C GLY A 39 -3.80 -6.69 -6.88
N ALA A 40 -4.44 -6.70 -5.70
CA ALA A 40 -3.79 -6.49 -4.40
C ALA A 40 -2.60 -7.42 -4.14
N LEU A 41 -2.67 -8.67 -4.64
CA LEU A 41 -1.61 -9.67 -4.53
C LEU A 41 -1.13 -10.15 -5.91
N TYR A 42 -1.35 -9.33 -6.95
CA TYR A 42 -0.76 -9.57 -8.26
C TYR A 42 0.71 -9.12 -8.21
N ASN A 43 1.55 -9.98 -7.64
CA ASN A 43 2.97 -9.71 -7.45
C ASN A 43 3.82 -10.90 -7.92
N HIS A 44 5.12 -10.66 -8.08
CA HIS A 44 6.04 -11.73 -8.44
C HIS A 44 6.20 -12.70 -7.25
N PRO A 45 6.37 -14.02 -7.42
CA PRO A 45 6.46 -14.94 -6.28
C PRO A 45 7.54 -14.60 -5.24
N VAL A 46 8.68 -14.07 -5.70
CA VAL A 46 9.75 -13.58 -4.81
C VAL A 46 9.30 -12.35 -4.02
N GLU A 47 8.46 -11.50 -4.60
CA GLU A 47 7.86 -10.37 -3.90
C GLU A 47 6.93 -10.84 -2.79
N GLY A 48 6.02 -11.77 -3.09
CA GLY A 48 5.14 -12.36 -2.08
C GLY A 48 5.91 -13.11 -0.98
N LEU A 49 7.04 -13.75 -1.31
CA LEU A 49 7.93 -14.34 -0.31
C LEU A 49 8.53 -13.26 0.61
N LEU A 50 9.10 -12.21 0.04
CA LEU A 50 9.84 -11.19 0.79
C LEU A 50 8.93 -10.24 1.58
N LEU A 51 7.85 -9.75 0.99
CA LEU A 51 6.91 -8.86 1.67
C LEU A 51 5.91 -9.65 2.52
N ASP A 52 5.18 -10.59 1.93
CA ASP A 52 4.03 -11.21 2.62
C ASP A 52 4.48 -12.29 3.60
N THR A 53 5.30 -13.25 3.16
CA THR A 53 5.66 -14.41 3.98
C THR A 53 6.66 -14.03 5.08
N ILE A 54 7.77 -13.37 4.72
CA ILE A 54 8.76 -12.93 5.72
C ILE A 54 8.18 -11.81 6.60
N GLY A 55 7.47 -10.85 6.02
CA GLY A 55 6.83 -9.77 6.80
C GLY A 55 5.77 -10.30 7.77
N GLY A 56 4.97 -11.28 7.33
CA GLY A 56 4.02 -11.99 8.19
C GLY A 56 4.72 -12.78 9.30
N ALA A 57 5.74 -13.57 8.96
CA ALA A 57 6.51 -14.34 9.94
C ALA A 57 7.18 -13.45 11.00
N LEU A 58 7.84 -12.37 10.59
CA LEU A 58 8.44 -11.39 11.50
C LEU A 58 7.39 -10.72 12.37
N SER A 59 6.25 -10.36 11.80
CA SER A 59 5.13 -9.79 12.56
C SER A 59 4.61 -10.75 13.61
N PHE A 60 4.44 -12.03 13.26
CA PHE A 60 4.00 -13.08 14.18
C PHE A 60 4.99 -13.26 15.33
N LEU A 61 6.27 -13.49 15.01
CA LEU A 61 7.31 -13.80 15.98
C LEU A 61 7.63 -12.63 16.90
N LEU A 62 7.83 -11.43 16.35
CA LEU A 62 8.28 -10.26 17.12
C LEU A 62 7.17 -9.63 17.95
N SER A 63 5.90 -9.79 17.56
CA SER A 63 4.78 -9.29 18.36
C SER A 63 4.37 -10.23 19.49
N GLY A 64 4.87 -11.48 19.50
CA GLY A 64 4.46 -12.50 20.47
C GLY A 64 2.98 -12.88 20.39
N MET A 65 2.33 -12.68 19.23
CA MET A 65 0.91 -12.99 19.09
C MET A 65 0.65 -14.50 19.18
N SER A 66 -0.46 -14.88 19.81
CA SER A 66 -0.90 -16.28 19.81
C SER A 66 -1.34 -16.71 18.40
N PRO A 67 -1.36 -18.02 18.08
CA PRO A 67 -1.89 -18.52 16.81
C PRO A 67 -3.34 -18.08 16.53
N ARG A 68 -4.17 -17.94 17.57
CA ARG A 68 -5.55 -17.44 17.40
C ARG A 68 -5.56 -15.96 17.03
N ALA A 69 -4.77 -15.15 17.73
CA ALA A 69 -4.65 -13.72 17.43
C ALA A 69 -4.09 -13.48 16.03
N SER A 70 -3.15 -14.32 15.58
CA SER A 70 -2.56 -14.21 14.25
C SER A 70 -3.56 -14.50 13.13
N ILE A 71 -4.45 -15.48 13.30
CA ILE A 71 -5.54 -15.72 12.34
C ILE A 71 -6.37 -14.45 12.14
N PHE A 72 -6.87 -13.86 13.23
CA PHE A 72 -7.67 -12.64 13.14
C PHE A 72 -6.87 -11.47 12.55
N PHE A 73 -5.63 -11.30 13.01
CA PHE A 73 -4.78 -10.20 12.56
C PHE A 73 -4.45 -10.29 11.07
N PHE A 74 -4.06 -11.46 10.57
CA PHE A 74 -3.72 -11.62 9.16
C PHE A 74 -4.96 -11.62 8.26
N SER A 75 -6.10 -12.18 8.70
CA SER A 75 -7.36 -12.01 7.96
C SER A 75 -7.74 -10.52 7.84
N PHE A 76 -7.61 -9.76 8.93
CA PHE A 76 -7.85 -8.32 8.91
C PHE A 76 -6.86 -7.58 8.00
N ALA A 77 -5.57 -7.93 8.06
CA ALA A 77 -4.55 -7.33 7.19
C ALA A 77 -4.84 -7.59 5.71
N THR A 78 -5.21 -8.82 5.34
CA THR A 78 -5.57 -9.17 3.96
C THR A 78 -6.79 -8.39 3.48
N ILE A 79 -7.85 -8.28 4.31
CA ILE A 79 -9.03 -7.47 3.96
C ILE A 79 -8.62 -6.02 3.75
N LYS A 80 -7.74 -5.49 4.60
CA LYS A 80 -7.26 -4.12 4.48
C LYS A 80 -6.43 -3.91 3.20
N THR A 81 -5.54 -4.84 2.86
CA THR A 81 -4.78 -4.78 1.59
C THR A 81 -5.71 -4.80 0.38
N VAL A 82 -6.77 -5.61 0.40
CA VAL A 82 -7.78 -5.63 -0.68
C VAL A 82 -8.51 -4.29 -0.77
N ASP A 83 -8.92 -3.71 0.36
CA ASP A 83 -9.54 -2.38 0.41
C ASP A 83 -8.63 -1.28 -0.16
N ASP A 84 -7.34 -1.32 0.18
CA ASP A 84 -6.35 -0.36 -0.30
C ASP A 84 -6.09 -0.43 -1.80
N HIS A 85 -6.42 -1.55 -2.44
CA HIS A 85 -6.21 -1.75 -3.88
C HIS A 85 -7.51 -1.81 -4.66
N CYS A 86 -8.68 -1.75 -4.02
CA CYS A 86 -9.93 -2.09 -4.70
C CYS A 86 -10.33 -1.09 -5.80
N GLY A 87 -9.77 0.12 -5.79
CA GLY A 87 -10.12 1.20 -6.72
C GLY A 87 -11.50 1.81 -6.43
N LEU A 88 -12.12 1.46 -5.30
CA LEU A 88 -13.48 1.88 -4.95
C LEU A 88 -13.49 2.81 -3.75
N TRP A 89 -13.88 4.06 -3.98
CA TRP A 89 -14.16 5.01 -2.90
C TRP A 89 -15.60 4.84 -2.38
N LEU A 90 -15.81 3.87 -1.49
CA LEU A 90 -17.12 3.56 -0.95
C LEU A 90 -17.53 4.56 0.16
N PRO A 91 -18.72 5.21 0.06
CA PRO A 91 -19.24 6.06 1.12
C PRO A 91 -19.39 5.29 2.44
N GLY A 92 -18.86 5.84 3.53
CA GLY A 92 -18.96 5.23 4.85
C GLY A 92 -18.01 4.04 5.09
N ASN A 93 -17.00 3.83 4.24
CA ASN A 93 -15.99 2.80 4.49
C ASN A 93 -15.33 3.01 5.86
N PRO A 94 -15.49 2.08 6.82
CA PRO A 94 -14.99 2.25 8.18
C PRO A 94 -13.45 2.28 8.23
N PHE A 95 -12.75 1.66 7.27
CA PHE A 95 -11.29 1.69 7.26
C PHE A 95 -10.74 3.09 7.04
N HIS A 96 -11.42 3.92 6.23
CA HIS A 96 -10.99 5.30 5.97
C HIS A 96 -11.07 6.20 7.22
N LEU A 97 -11.83 5.80 8.25
CA LEU A 97 -11.91 6.50 9.54
C LEU A 97 -10.65 6.27 10.38
N PHE A 98 -10.11 5.06 10.35
CA PHE A 98 -8.99 4.65 11.21
C PHE A 98 -7.63 4.69 10.50
N PHE A 99 -7.61 4.52 9.18
CA PHE A 99 -6.39 4.36 8.39
C PHE A 99 -6.30 5.40 7.29
N LYS A 100 -5.17 6.09 7.24
CA LYS A 100 -4.83 7.04 6.17
C LYS A 100 -4.27 6.35 4.93
N ASN A 101 -3.73 5.15 5.10
CA ASN A 101 -3.52 4.24 3.98
C ASN A 101 -4.89 3.74 3.52
N ASN A 102 -5.26 4.02 2.28
CA ASN A 102 -6.55 3.71 1.68
C ASN A 102 -6.42 3.65 0.15
N THR A 103 -7.52 3.35 -0.54
CA THR A 103 -7.52 3.20 -2.00
C THR A 103 -6.98 4.40 -2.76
N ALA A 104 -7.23 5.63 -2.33
CA ALA A 104 -6.77 6.81 -3.03
C ALA A 104 -5.28 7.08 -2.78
N TYR A 105 -4.81 6.84 -1.56
CA TYR A 105 -3.39 6.92 -1.23
C TYR A 105 -2.56 5.93 -2.07
N HIS A 106 -3.05 4.70 -2.22
CA HIS A 106 -2.34 3.66 -2.97
C HIS A 106 -2.51 3.82 -4.49
N ASP A 107 -3.65 4.31 -4.98
CA ASP A 107 -3.83 4.66 -6.40
C ASP A 107 -2.79 5.68 -6.85
N ILE A 108 -2.54 6.72 -6.05
CA ILE A 108 -1.48 7.71 -6.34
C ILE A 108 -0.11 7.07 -6.48
N HIS A 109 0.19 6.03 -5.70
CA HIS A 109 1.46 5.31 -5.77
C HIS A 109 1.62 4.53 -7.10
N HIS A 110 0.55 3.87 -7.56
CA HIS A 110 0.54 3.08 -8.81
C HIS A 110 0.51 3.93 -10.08
N GLN A 111 0.10 5.20 -9.98
CA GLN A 111 0.19 6.13 -11.10
C GLN A 111 1.65 6.32 -11.55
N LEU A 112 1.86 6.66 -12.83
CA LEU A 112 3.20 6.66 -13.47
C LEU A 112 4.25 7.53 -12.74
N TYR A 113 3.84 8.64 -12.13
CA TYR A 113 4.70 9.52 -11.32
C TYR A 113 4.74 9.14 -9.83
N GLY A 114 3.86 8.26 -9.39
CA GLY A 114 3.64 7.83 -8.01
C GLY A 114 4.72 6.92 -7.45
N SER A 115 5.46 6.23 -8.31
CA SER A 115 6.48 5.22 -7.97
C SER A 115 7.62 5.67 -7.05
N LYS A 116 7.67 6.96 -6.68
CA LYS A 116 8.65 7.56 -5.76
C LYS A 116 8.07 7.88 -4.38
N TYR A 117 6.78 7.69 -4.16
CA TYR A 117 6.07 8.13 -2.96
C TYR A 117 5.08 7.08 -2.46
N ASN A 118 4.56 7.26 -1.25
CA ASN A 118 3.46 6.49 -0.67
C ASN A 118 3.75 4.97 -0.58
N PHE A 119 4.89 4.59 0.00
CA PHE A 119 5.32 3.20 0.09
C PHE A 119 4.71 2.42 1.26
N SER A 120 4.08 3.10 2.23
CA SER A 120 3.56 2.42 3.40
C SER A 120 2.41 1.49 3.03
N GLN A 121 2.33 0.34 3.70
CA GLN A 121 1.21 -0.60 3.66
C GLN A 121 1.29 -1.56 4.86
N PRO A 122 0.17 -2.13 5.34
CA PRO A 122 -1.21 -1.85 4.92
C PRO A 122 -1.96 -0.83 5.81
N PHE A 123 -1.44 -0.42 6.98
CA PHE A 123 -2.25 0.34 7.94
C PHE A 123 -1.96 1.85 7.98
N PHE A 124 -0.73 2.23 8.34
CA PHE A 124 -0.39 3.61 8.65
C PHE A 124 0.59 4.20 7.63
N VAL A 125 0.55 5.53 7.45
CA VAL A 125 1.46 6.28 6.55
C VAL A 125 2.65 6.90 7.30
N ILE A 126 2.95 6.38 8.49
CA ILE A 126 3.90 6.99 9.44
C ILE A 126 5.28 7.10 8.82
N TRP A 127 5.77 6.02 8.18
CA TRP A 127 7.11 6.00 7.61
C TRP A 127 7.27 6.93 6.42
N ASP A 128 6.26 7.03 5.55
CA ASP A 128 6.28 8.02 4.47
C ASP A 128 6.39 9.45 5.00
N ARG A 129 5.69 9.76 6.09
CA ARG A 129 5.76 11.10 6.71
C ARG A 129 7.12 11.35 7.37
N ILE A 130 7.64 10.38 8.12
CA ILE A 130 8.94 10.50 8.79
C ILE A 130 10.08 10.67 7.78
N LEU A 131 10.02 9.94 6.66
CA LEU A 131 11.12 9.86 5.69
C LEU A 131 10.89 10.69 4.44
N GLY A 132 9.93 11.62 4.45
CA GLY A 132 9.68 12.57 3.37
C GLY A 132 9.23 11.95 2.05
N THR A 133 8.55 10.81 2.09
CA THR A 133 8.05 10.06 0.92
C THR A 133 6.52 10.08 0.83
N TYR A 134 5.85 10.85 1.67
CA TYR A 134 4.39 11.03 1.63
C TYR A 134 3.99 12.03 0.54
N MET A 135 3.18 11.58 -0.42
CA MET A 135 2.53 12.44 -1.41
C MET A 135 1.05 12.62 -1.04
N PRO A 136 0.61 13.86 -0.71
CA PRO A 136 -0.78 14.15 -0.47
C PRO A 136 -1.62 14.06 -1.76
N TYR A 137 -2.91 13.82 -1.61
CA TYR A 137 -3.83 13.64 -2.73
C TYR A 137 -5.17 14.36 -2.51
N SER A 138 -5.86 14.63 -3.62
CA SER A 138 -7.24 15.11 -3.66
C SER A 138 -8.10 14.17 -4.50
N LEU A 139 -9.37 14.03 -4.12
CA LEU A 139 -10.36 13.27 -4.88
C LEU A 139 -11.23 14.22 -5.70
N GLU A 140 -11.14 14.11 -7.02
CA GLU A 140 -11.91 14.93 -7.95
C GLU A 140 -13.09 14.12 -8.48
N LYS A 141 -14.29 14.71 -8.49
CA LYS A 141 -15.47 14.07 -9.07
C LYS A 141 -15.34 14.04 -10.58
N ARG A 142 -15.51 12.85 -11.18
CA ARG A 142 -15.49 12.71 -12.63
C ARG A 142 -16.87 13.03 -13.22
N ARG A 143 -16.90 13.57 -14.45
CA ARG A 143 -18.15 13.90 -15.17
C ARG A 143 -19.10 12.69 -15.32
N GLY A 144 -18.54 11.49 -15.46
CA GLY A 144 -19.28 10.23 -15.56
C GLY A 144 -19.65 9.56 -14.23
N GLY A 145 -19.41 10.23 -13.10
CA GLY A 145 -19.55 9.64 -11.76
C GLY A 145 -18.26 9.00 -11.25
N GLY A 146 -18.22 8.74 -9.94
CA GLY A 146 -17.02 8.28 -9.25
C GLY A 146 -15.98 9.39 -9.00
N PHE A 147 -14.81 8.97 -8.55
CA PHE A 147 -13.70 9.85 -8.18
C PHE A 147 -12.42 9.48 -8.94
N GLU A 148 -11.55 10.47 -9.12
CA GLU A 148 -10.17 10.30 -9.58
C GLU A 148 -9.24 10.84 -8.49
N ALA A 149 -8.26 10.04 -8.07
CA ALA A 149 -7.23 10.51 -7.14
C ALA A 149 -6.15 11.26 -7.92
N ARG A 150 -5.84 12.48 -7.49
CA ARG A 150 -4.76 13.29 -8.06
C ARG A 150 -3.81 13.75 -6.96
N PRO A 151 -2.50 13.92 -7.22
CA PRO A 151 -1.61 14.60 -6.30
C PRO A 151 -2.18 15.96 -5.94
N ALA A 152 -2.09 16.34 -4.66
CA ALA A 152 -2.56 17.65 -4.24
C ALA A 152 -1.74 18.74 -4.94
N LYS A 153 -2.40 19.80 -5.43
CA LYS A 153 -1.82 20.89 -6.23
C LYS A 153 -0.62 21.62 -5.60
N GLU A 154 -0.42 21.46 -4.30
CA GLU A 154 0.67 22.09 -3.53
C GLU A 154 1.97 21.29 -3.56
N PHE A 155 1.97 20.07 -4.10
CA PHE A 155 3.17 19.24 -4.19
C PHE A 155 3.96 19.57 -5.48
N ASN A 156 4.62 20.73 -5.48
CA ASN A 156 5.73 20.98 -6.40
C ASN A 156 6.93 20.19 -5.89
N GLY A 157 7.22 19.06 -6.54
CA GLY A 157 8.43 18.29 -6.26
C GLY A 157 9.65 19.09 -6.68
N ASP A 158 10.36 19.64 -5.71
CA ASP A 158 11.76 20.04 -5.85
C ASP A 158 12.66 18.80 -6.00
#